data_AF-A0A9X9NFJ3-F1
#
_entry.id   AF-A0A9X9NFJ3-F1
#
_cell.length_a   1.000
_cell.length_b   1.000
_cell.length_c   1.000
_cell.angle_alpha   90.00
_cell.angle_beta   90.00
_cell.angle_gamma   90.00
#
_symmetry.space_group_name_H-M   'P 1'
#
loop_
_entity.id
_entity.type
_entity.pdbx_description
1 polymer ?
#
loop_
_entity_poly.entity_id
_entity_poly.type
_entity_poly.pdbx_seq_one_letter_code
_entity_poly.pdbx_strand_id
1 'polypeptide(L)'
;MTMSDFNPKPSDKLTASERKELDTSEFGIPQLREFSIHDAAHVRAAEAYFRYAPEEYKAQLARNILAKAHLLGVNVKSPAILEWAEK
;
A
#
# COMPACT_ATOMS: atom_id res chain seq x y z
N MET A 1 16.33 19.82 52.01
CA MET A 1 16.10 18.55 51.27
C MET A 1 15.42 18.91 49.97
N THR A 2 16.03 18.48 48.86
CA THR A 2 15.81 18.91 47.49
C THR A 2 14.40 18.61 46.96
N MET A 3 13.75 19.61 46.35
CA MET A 3 12.60 19.41 45.47
C MET A 3 13.14 18.96 44.10
N SER A 4 13.30 17.66 43.93
CA SER A 4 13.69 16.96 42.71
C SER A 4 12.92 15.64 42.83
N ASP A 5 11.96 15.27 41.99
CA ASP A 5 11.99 15.18 40.54
C ASP A 5 10.54 15.06 40.04
N PHE A 6 9.88 16.17 39.70
CA PHE A 6 8.73 16.08 38.80
C PHE A 6 9.30 16.11 37.38
N ASN A 7 9.58 14.93 36.84
CA ASN A 7 9.92 14.76 35.44
C ASN A 7 8.59 14.70 34.66
N PRO A 8 8.10 15.79 34.05
CA PRO A 8 7.04 15.66 33.06
C PRO A 8 7.64 14.85 31.92
N LYS A 9 7.31 13.55 31.87
CA LYS A 9 7.51 12.73 30.69
C LYS A 9 7.08 13.59 29.50
N PRO A 10 7.94 13.82 28.48
CA PRO A 10 7.52 14.55 27.31
C PRO A 10 6.29 13.80 26.80
N SER A 11 5.16 14.48 26.91
CA SER A 11 3.88 13.91 26.53
C SER A 11 4.05 13.39 25.12
N ASP A 12 3.53 12.17 24.94
CA ASP A 12 3.36 11.34 23.75
C ASP A 12 2.73 12.14 22.58
N LYS A 13 3.37 13.25 22.19
CA LYS A 13 3.12 13.95 20.95
C LYS A 13 3.95 13.19 19.94
N LEU A 14 3.43 12.02 19.56
CA LEU A 14 3.71 11.45 18.26
C LEU A 14 3.66 12.62 17.27
N THR A 15 4.84 13.07 16.85
CA THR A 15 4.91 14.18 15.90
C THR A 15 4.14 13.71 14.67
N ALA A 16 3.48 14.62 13.95
CA ALA A 16 2.72 14.22 12.75
C ALA A 16 3.59 13.48 11.70
N SER A 17 4.92 13.49 11.87
CA SER A 17 5.94 12.72 11.16
C SER A 17 5.94 11.20 11.46
N GLU A 18 5.37 10.77 12.60
CA GLU A 18 5.13 9.35 12.93
C GLU A 18 3.72 8.89 12.56
N ARG A 19 2.90 9.76 11.96
CA ARG A 19 1.84 9.28 11.09
C ARG A 19 2.53 8.66 9.91
N LYS A 20 2.83 7.37 10.06
CA LYS A 20 3.25 6.45 9.02
C LYS A 20 2.45 6.80 7.76
N GLU A 21 3.01 7.66 6.92
CA GLU A 21 2.55 7.80 5.56
C GLU A 21 2.77 6.39 5.03
N LEU A 22 1.68 5.62 4.93
CA LEU A 22 1.75 4.31 4.28
C LEU A 22 2.48 4.58 2.98
N ASP A 23 3.67 3.99 2.85
CA ASP A 23 4.54 4.27 1.72
C ASP A 23 3.69 4.03 0.48
N THR A 24 3.70 4.95 -0.47
CA THR A 24 2.78 4.88 -1.60
C THR A 24 2.97 3.59 -2.41
N SER A 25 4.10 2.88 -2.20
CA SER A 25 4.35 1.51 -2.64
C SER A 25 3.34 0.47 -2.13
N GLU A 26 2.63 0.71 -1.03
CA GLU A 26 1.63 -0.21 -0.48
C GLU A 26 0.27 -0.13 -1.18
N PHE A 27 0.11 0.82 -2.11
CA PHE A 27 -1.10 1.01 -2.90
C PHE A 27 -0.86 0.63 -4.36
N GLY A 28 -1.85 -0.05 -4.93
CA GLY A 28 -1.90 -0.36 -6.35
C GLY A 28 -2.03 0.89 -7.20
N ILE A 29 -2.75 1.90 -6.70
CA ILE A 29 -2.81 3.23 -7.31
C ILE A 29 -2.32 4.26 -6.28
N PRO A 30 -1.02 4.62 -6.29
CA PRO A 30 -0.43 5.62 -5.38
C PRO A 30 -1.17 6.95 -5.34
N GLN A 31 -1.67 7.41 -6.49
CA GLN A 31 -2.31 8.72 -6.65
C GLN A 31 -3.67 8.78 -5.95
N LEU A 32 -4.43 7.68 -6.03
CA LEU A 32 -5.75 7.55 -5.41
C LEU A 32 -5.68 6.91 -4.02
N ARG A 33 -4.53 6.34 -3.64
CA ARG A 33 -4.35 5.48 -2.46
C ARG A 33 -5.41 4.38 -2.39
N GLU A 34 -5.75 3.85 -3.56
CA GLU A 34 -6.70 2.77 -3.74
C GLU A 34 -5.97 1.46 -4.02
N PHE A 35 -6.69 0.34 -3.84
CA PHE A 35 -6.17 -1.01 -4.02
C PHE A 35 -4.96 -1.28 -3.12
N SER A 36 -5.18 -1.45 -1.81
CA SER A 36 -4.12 -1.91 -0.91
C SER A 36 -3.50 -3.20 -1.48
N ILE A 37 -2.16 -3.24 -1.53
CA ILE A 37 -1.36 -4.37 -2.02
C ILE A 37 -0.23 -4.72 -1.02
N HIS A 38 -0.46 -4.43 0.27
CA HIS A 38 0.49 -4.64 1.37
C HIS A 38 0.85 -6.13 1.54
N ASP A 39 -0.13 -7.03 1.43
CA ASP A 39 0.04 -8.47 1.61
C ASP A 39 -0.70 -9.29 0.54
N ALA A 40 -0.53 -10.61 0.62
CA ALA A 40 -1.01 -11.55 -0.38
C ALA A 40 -2.53 -11.56 -0.53
N ALA A 41 -3.28 -11.40 0.56
CA ALA A 41 -4.74 -11.37 0.49
C ALA A 41 -5.21 -10.10 -0.21
N HIS A 42 -4.55 -8.98 0.06
CA HIS A 42 -4.81 -7.70 -0.57
C HIS A 42 -4.43 -7.67 -2.06
N VAL A 43 -3.31 -8.32 -2.45
CA VAL A 43 -2.96 -8.52 -3.87
C VAL A 43 -4.04 -9.31 -4.60
N ARG A 44 -4.59 -10.37 -3.99
CA ARG A 44 -5.69 -11.15 -4.56
C ARG A 44 -7.00 -10.36 -4.64
N ALA A 45 -7.28 -9.56 -3.61
CA ALA A 45 -8.43 -8.65 -3.64
C ALA A 45 -8.25 -7.64 -4.78
N ALA A 46 -7.08 -7.03 -4.91
CA ALA A 46 -6.79 -6.09 -6.00
C ALA A 46 -6.94 -6.75 -7.37
N GLU A 47 -6.52 -8.01 -7.54
CA GLU A 47 -6.75 -8.80 -8.75
C GLU A 47 -8.25 -8.97 -9.06
N ALA A 48 -9.07 -9.28 -8.05
CA ALA A 48 -10.52 -9.44 -8.20
C ALA A 48 -11.23 -8.10 -8.49
N TYR A 49 -10.81 -7.03 -7.83
CA TYR A 49 -11.38 -5.69 -8.00
C TYR A 49 -10.82 -4.92 -9.20
N PHE A 50 -9.79 -5.44 -9.88
CA PHE A 50 -9.14 -4.82 -11.03
C PHE A 50 -10.12 -4.38 -12.13
N ARG A 51 -11.22 -5.12 -12.31
CA ARG A 51 -12.27 -4.79 -13.29
C ARG A 51 -12.88 -3.40 -13.06
N TYR A 52 -12.99 -2.98 -11.82
CA TYR A 52 -13.57 -1.70 -11.41
C TYR A 52 -12.55 -0.57 -11.32
N ALA A 53 -11.26 -0.88 -11.50
CA ALA A 53 -10.22 0.14 -11.48
C ALA A 53 -10.42 1.14 -12.64
N PRO A 54 -10.11 2.43 -12.43
CA PRO A 54 -10.09 3.43 -13.49
C PRO A 54 -9.08 3.06 -14.57
N GLU A 55 -9.49 3.19 -15.84
CA GLU A 55 -8.70 2.73 -16.99
C GLU A 55 -7.34 3.46 -17.11
N GLU A 56 -7.29 4.74 -16.75
CA GLU A 56 -6.06 5.55 -16.74
C GLU A 56 -4.98 4.96 -15.81
N TYR A 57 -5.39 4.32 -14.71
CA TYR A 57 -4.49 3.72 -13.73
C TYR A 57 -4.42 2.20 -13.83
N LYS A 58 -5.20 1.54 -14.71
CA LYS A 58 -5.18 0.07 -14.85
C LYS A 58 -3.80 -0.46 -15.18
N ALA A 59 -3.07 0.20 -16.08
CA ALA A 59 -1.71 -0.21 -16.43
C ALA A 59 -0.76 -0.12 -15.22
N GLN A 60 -0.84 0.98 -14.45
CA GLN A 60 -0.03 1.16 -13.24
C GLN A 60 -0.41 0.16 -12.14
N LEU A 61 -1.71 0.00 -11.89
CA LEU A 61 -2.24 -0.97 -10.95
C LEU A 61 -1.79 -2.39 -11.28
N ALA A 62 -1.85 -2.78 -12.56
CA ALA A 62 -1.43 -4.09 -13.01
C ALA A 62 0.06 -4.34 -12.73
N ARG A 63 0.92 -3.39 -13.09
CA ARG A 63 2.37 -3.45 -12.80
C ARG A 63 2.64 -3.58 -11.30
N ASN A 64 1.95 -2.79 -10.49
CA ASN A 64 2.12 -2.79 -9.03
C ASN A 64 1.63 -4.10 -8.39
N ILE A 65 0.49 -4.62 -8.83
CA ILE A 65 -0.05 -5.93 -8.41
C ILE A 65 0.98 -7.01 -8.73
N LEU A 66 1.54 -7.06 -9.94
CA LEU A 66 2.53 -8.08 -10.32
C LEU A 66 3.82 -7.95 -9.52
N ALA A 67 4.31 -6.73 -9.31
CA ALA A 67 5.51 -6.48 -8.51
C ALA A 67 5.33 -6.97 -7.07
N LYS A 68 4.23 -6.62 -6.41
CA LYS A 68 3.93 -7.10 -5.06
C LYS A 68 3.65 -8.59 -5.02
N ALA A 69 2.94 -9.13 -6.02
CA ALA A 69 2.67 -10.55 -6.14
C ALA A 69 3.99 -11.34 -6.19
N HIS A 70 4.96 -10.89 -6.99
CA HIS A 70 6.29 -11.49 -7.05
C HIS A 70 7.04 -11.41 -5.72
N LEU A 71 7.01 -10.25 -5.05
CA LEU A 71 7.64 -10.08 -3.73
C LEU A 71 7.03 -10.97 -2.65
N LEU A 72 5.71 -11.19 -2.70
CA LEU A 72 4.96 -11.97 -1.72
C LEU A 72 4.83 -13.45 -2.10
N GLY A 73 5.35 -13.87 -3.26
CA GLY A 73 5.21 -15.24 -3.77
C GLY A 73 3.79 -15.61 -4.21
N VAL A 74 2.96 -14.61 -4.52
CA VAL A 74 1.58 -14.80 -5.02
C VAL A 74 1.60 -14.96 -6.53
N ASN A 75 0.93 -15.99 -7.04
CA ASN A 75 0.84 -16.23 -8.47
C ASN A 75 -0.44 -15.61 -9.07
N VAL A 76 -0.33 -14.38 -9.57
CA VAL A 76 -1.42 -13.66 -10.27
C VAL A 76 -1.46 -14.15 -11.73
N LYS A 77 -2.60 -14.71 -12.15
CA LYS A 77 -2.79 -15.31 -13.49
C LYS A 77 -3.90 -14.64 -14.29
N SER A 78 -4.49 -13.56 -13.78
CA SER A 78 -5.55 -12.84 -14.49
C SER A 78 -5.03 -12.29 -15.83
N PRO A 79 -5.60 -12.71 -16.98
CA PRO A 79 -5.14 -12.29 -18.29
C PRO A 79 -5.25 -10.77 -18.48
N ALA A 80 -6.33 -10.16 -17.95
CA ALA A 80 -6.50 -8.72 -17.98
C ALA A 80 -5.34 -7.98 -17.30
N ILE A 81 -4.84 -8.48 -16.17
CA ILE A 81 -3.72 -7.85 -15.46
C ILE A 81 -2.44 -7.99 -16.26
N LEU A 82 -2.20 -9.16 -16.87
CA LEU A 82 -1.03 -9.36 -17.71
C LEU A 82 -1.06 -8.43 -18.94
N GLU A 83 -2.19 -8.37 -19.65
CA GLU A 83 -2.35 -7.49 -20.82
C GLU A 83 -2.18 -6.00 -20.47
N TRP A 84 -2.73 -5.55 -19.34
CA TRP A 84 -2.60 -4.17 -18.90
C TRP A 84 -1.21 -3.85 -18.36
N ALA A 85 -0.50 -4.82 -17.78
CA ALA A 85 0.88 -4.62 -17.35
C ALA A 85 1.85 -4.46 -18.53
N GLU A 86 1.53 -5.07 -19.67
CA GLU A 86 2.29 -4.97 -20.92
C GLU A 86 2.00 -3.68 -21.72
N LYS A 87 0.94 -2.94 -21.38
CA LYS A 87 0.62 -1.62 -21.95
C LYS A 87 1.43 -0.48 -21.33
#